data_AF-A0A661B8S3-F1
#
_entry.id   AF-A0A661B8S3-F1
#
_cell.length_a   1.000
_cell.length_b   1.000
_cell.length_c   1.000
_cell.angle_alpha   90.00
_cell.angle_beta   90.00
_cell.angle_gamma   90.00
#
_symmetry.space_group_name_H-M   'P 1'
#
loop_
_entity.id
_entity.type
_entity.pdbx_description
1 polymer ?
#
loop_
_entity_poly.entity_id
_entity_poly.type
_entity_poly.pdbx_seq_one_letter_code
_entity_poly.pdbx_strand_id
1 'polypeptide(L)'
;MNENYVKKLEAVIAKMLEPVKDVPFNIIIKSLSGCDVIPFNKRSKKDRELLSTLKKVADIAGKDINNNPILRLRANEVGNDIEEYVKRALLDIGYRAEIPTCRSGKRKSTGYPDIIFYDKFDRPNYLECKTYSEESRFTTFRSFYFSPSDDFKVTLDAHHLVVSYKIYVAGRSRNKNIYKTKGWKILSIENLLCDVKHEFNSDNLRLYSEELVLAEGSL
;
A
#
# COMPACT_ATOMS: atom_id res chain seq x y z
N MET A 1 -39.35 4.54 21.63
CA MET A 1 -37.91 4.64 21.97
C MET A 1 -37.67 6.02 22.57
N ASN A 2 -36.93 6.18 23.67
CA ASN A 2 -36.77 7.48 24.33
C ASN A 2 -35.97 8.44 23.42
N GLU A 3 -36.59 9.53 22.94
CA GLU A 3 -35.95 10.49 22.03
C GLU A 3 -34.63 11.07 22.56
N ASN A 4 -34.53 11.26 23.88
CA ASN A 4 -33.31 11.75 24.51
C ASN A 4 -32.19 10.69 24.46
N TYR A 5 -32.53 9.41 24.53
CA TYR A 5 -31.57 8.32 24.37
C TYR A 5 -31.06 8.21 22.92
N VAL A 6 -31.97 8.32 21.93
CA VAL A 6 -31.60 8.32 20.50
C VAL A 6 -30.67 9.49 20.18
N LYS A 7 -31.00 10.71 20.61
CA LYS A 7 -30.14 11.88 20.42
C LYS A 7 -28.75 11.74 21.05
N LYS A 8 -28.65 11.10 22.22
CA LYS A 8 -27.35 10.82 22.85
C LYS A 8 -26.51 9.84 22.03
N LEU A 9 -27.13 8.78 21.47
CA LEU A 9 -26.44 7.83 20.59
C LEU A 9 -25.98 8.52 19.29
N GLU A 10 -26.84 9.32 18.68
CA GLU A 10 -26.51 10.10 17.48
C GLU A 10 -25.33 11.04 17.72
N ALA A 11 -25.29 11.73 18.87
CA ALA A 11 -24.18 12.61 19.23
C ALA A 11 -22.86 11.85 19.44
N VAL A 12 -22.91 10.66 20.05
CA VAL A 12 -21.71 9.80 20.19
C VAL A 12 -21.23 9.33 18.81
N ILE A 13 -22.14 8.87 17.96
CA ILE A 13 -21.82 8.47 16.59
C ILE A 13 -21.21 9.64 15.81
N ALA A 14 -21.80 10.83 15.88
CA ALA A 14 -21.28 12.03 15.24
C ALA A 14 -19.84 12.35 15.67
N LYS A 15 -19.54 12.21 16.96
CA LYS A 15 -18.19 12.41 17.48
C LYS A 15 -17.21 11.32 17.03
N MET A 16 -17.65 10.07 16.93
CA MET A 16 -16.84 8.97 16.38
C MET A 16 -16.58 9.11 14.87
N LEU A 17 -17.35 9.96 14.18
CA LEU A 17 -17.18 10.23 12.76
C LEU A 17 -16.21 11.37 12.46
N GLU A 18 -15.74 12.09 13.48
CA GLU A 18 -14.66 13.07 13.30
C GLU A 18 -13.40 12.34 12.81
N PRO A 19 -12.84 12.71 11.65
CA PRO A 19 -11.67 12.03 11.12
C PRO A 19 -10.49 12.19 12.08
N VAL A 20 -9.90 11.07 12.51
CA VAL A 20 -8.60 11.11 13.18
C VAL A 20 -7.55 11.42 12.11
N LYS A 21 -6.85 12.54 12.27
CA LYS A 21 -5.86 13.01 11.31
C LYS A 21 -4.45 12.98 11.89
N ASP A 22 -3.48 13.03 10.99
CA ASP A 22 -2.06 13.24 11.32
C ASP A 22 -1.49 12.21 12.30
N VAL A 23 -1.94 10.96 12.19
CA VAL A 23 -1.47 9.86 13.05
C VAL A 23 -0.12 9.37 12.54
N PRO A 24 0.94 9.34 13.36
CA PRO A 24 2.25 8.88 12.93
C PRO A 24 2.25 7.40 12.52
N PHE A 25 2.76 7.12 11.32
CA PHE A 25 2.80 5.77 10.74
C PHE A 25 3.51 4.76 11.65
N ASN A 26 4.62 5.14 12.26
CA ASN A 26 5.36 4.28 13.19
C ASN A 26 4.52 3.83 14.39
N ILE A 27 3.69 4.71 14.95
CA ILE A 27 2.78 4.40 16.05
C ILE A 27 1.68 3.45 15.59
N ILE A 28 1.14 3.64 14.38
CA ILE A 28 0.13 2.75 13.79
C ILE A 28 0.71 1.34 13.62
N ILE A 29 1.89 1.23 13.02
CA ILE A 29 2.56 -0.07 12.84
C ILE A 29 2.83 -0.74 14.17
N LYS A 30 3.37 -0.02 15.16
CA LYS A 30 3.60 -0.56 16.50
C LYS A 30 2.33 -1.08 17.14
N SER A 31 1.23 -0.35 17.01
CA SER A 31 -0.06 -0.71 17.60
C SER A 31 -0.69 -1.95 16.94
N LEU A 32 -0.56 -2.11 15.62
CA LEU A 32 -1.15 -3.23 14.88
C LEU A 32 -0.29 -4.50 14.94
N SER A 33 1.03 -4.33 14.82
CA SER A 33 1.97 -5.46 14.66
C SER A 33 2.68 -5.85 15.95
N GLY A 34 2.94 -4.89 16.85
CA GLY A 34 3.91 -5.02 17.94
C GLY A 34 5.36 -4.68 17.54
N CYS A 35 5.63 -4.53 16.24
CA CYS A 35 6.96 -4.28 15.68
C CYS A 35 7.28 -2.79 15.56
N ASP A 36 8.58 -2.46 15.62
CA ASP A 36 9.10 -1.11 15.48
C ASP A 36 9.45 -0.78 14.02
N VAL A 37 9.09 0.44 13.61
CA VAL A 37 9.57 1.02 12.35
C VAL A 37 10.96 1.60 12.58
N ILE A 38 11.99 0.93 12.04
CA ILE A 38 13.38 1.35 12.20
C ILE A 38 13.66 2.58 11.33
N PRO A 39 14.12 3.71 11.90
CA PRO A 39 14.42 4.91 11.13
C PRO A 39 15.55 4.71 10.12
N PHE A 40 15.38 5.23 8.90
CA PHE A 40 16.43 5.22 7.89
C PHE A 40 17.46 6.32 8.18
N ASN A 41 18.72 5.95 8.44
CA ASN A 41 19.77 6.88 8.79
C ASN A 41 20.71 7.16 7.60
N LYS A 42 20.55 8.32 6.94
CA LYS A 42 21.40 8.74 5.80
C LYS A 42 22.90 8.81 6.12
N ARG A 43 23.29 8.91 7.40
CA ARG A 43 24.70 8.93 7.83
C ARG A 43 25.25 7.51 8.04
N SER A 44 24.39 6.53 8.29
CA SER A 44 24.76 5.12 8.45
C SER A 44 25.39 4.57 7.17
N LYS A 45 26.54 3.88 7.29
CA LYS A 45 27.15 3.18 6.15
C LYS A 45 26.21 2.12 5.59
N LYS A 46 25.55 1.35 6.47
CA LYS A 46 24.65 0.26 6.06
C LYS A 46 23.47 0.80 5.26
N ASP A 47 22.88 1.91 5.69
CA ASP A 47 21.71 2.49 5.04
C ASP A 47 22.07 3.18 3.72
N ARG A 48 23.24 3.81 3.62
CA ARG A 48 23.73 4.33 2.35
C ARG A 48 23.91 3.22 1.32
N GLU A 49 24.39 2.06 1.74
CA GLU A 49 24.56 0.89 0.87
C GLU A 49 23.21 0.24 0.50
N LEU A 50 22.27 0.16 1.45
CA LEU A 50 20.88 -0.22 1.19
C LEU A 50 20.24 0.70 0.13
N LEU A 51 20.35 2.02 0.29
CA LEU A 51 19.82 2.97 -0.68
C LEU A 51 20.51 2.82 -2.04
N SER A 52 21.84 2.67 -2.09
CA SER A 52 22.53 2.43 -3.36
C SER A 52 22.04 1.17 -4.06
N THR A 53 21.68 0.14 -3.30
CA THR A 53 21.09 -1.10 -3.84
C THR A 53 19.70 -0.84 -4.38
N LEU A 54 18.84 -0.19 -3.61
CA LEU A 54 17.47 0.12 -4.04
C LEU A 54 17.44 1.00 -5.29
N LYS A 55 18.40 1.92 -5.46
CA LYS A 55 18.53 2.68 -6.71
C LYS A 55 18.79 1.76 -7.91
N LYS A 56 19.69 0.78 -7.77
CA LYS A 56 19.98 -0.21 -8.82
C LYS A 56 18.75 -1.07 -9.13
N VAL A 57 18.06 -1.57 -8.09
CA VAL A 57 16.80 -2.31 -8.22
C VAL A 57 15.78 -1.48 -8.99
N ALA A 58 15.62 -0.21 -8.60
CA ALA A 58 14.65 0.69 -9.22
C ALA A 58 14.96 0.93 -10.70
N ASP A 59 16.24 1.09 -11.06
CA ASP A 59 16.70 1.21 -12.44
C ASP A 59 16.47 -0.07 -13.27
N ILE A 60 16.79 -1.24 -12.71
CA ILE A 60 16.61 -2.54 -13.39
C ILE A 60 15.12 -2.76 -13.68
N ALA A 61 14.27 -2.68 -12.64
CA ALA A 61 12.84 -2.86 -12.79
C ALA A 61 12.22 -1.78 -13.71
N GLY A 62 12.69 -0.53 -13.64
CA GLY A 62 12.20 0.53 -14.53
C GLY A 62 12.54 0.30 -16.01
N LYS A 63 13.75 -0.18 -16.30
CA LYS A 63 14.15 -0.58 -17.65
C LYS A 63 13.31 -1.77 -18.14
N ASP A 64 13.09 -2.74 -17.27
CA ASP A 64 12.30 -3.92 -17.59
C ASP A 64 10.83 -3.55 -17.88
N ILE A 65 10.20 -2.69 -17.07
CA ILE A 65 8.87 -2.13 -17.37
C ILE A 65 8.84 -1.45 -18.76
N ASN A 66 9.93 -0.79 -19.16
CA ASN A 66 9.97 -0.10 -20.46
C ASN A 66 10.16 -1.05 -21.65
N ASN A 67 10.85 -2.17 -21.44
CA ASN A 67 11.06 -3.23 -22.42
C ASN A 67 9.82 -4.16 -22.53
N ASN A 68 9.18 -4.42 -21.39
CA ASN A 68 8.00 -5.26 -21.22
C ASN A 68 6.87 -4.39 -20.60
N PRO A 69 6.21 -3.53 -21.39
CA PRO A 69 5.25 -2.58 -20.85
C PRO A 69 3.99 -3.24 -20.29
N ILE A 70 3.43 -2.60 -19.26
CA ILE A 70 2.26 -3.08 -18.54
C ILE A 70 0.99 -2.72 -19.32
N LEU A 71 0.11 -3.70 -19.53
CA LEU A 71 -1.16 -3.53 -20.26
C LEU A 71 -2.36 -3.54 -19.30
N ARG A 72 -2.90 -2.36 -18.99
CA ARG A 72 -4.06 -2.20 -18.09
C ARG A 72 -5.07 -1.20 -18.63
N LEU A 73 -6.31 -1.30 -18.16
CA LEU A 73 -7.36 -0.32 -18.52
C LEU A 73 -7.13 1.00 -17.80
N ARG A 74 -6.73 0.94 -16.53
CA ARG A 74 -6.61 2.08 -15.64
C ARG A 74 -5.24 2.11 -14.97
N ALA A 75 -4.76 3.32 -14.67
CA ALA A 75 -3.44 3.55 -14.08
C ALA A 75 -3.32 2.96 -12.66
N ASN A 76 -4.42 2.89 -11.91
CA ASN A 76 -4.44 2.34 -10.55
C ASN A 76 -4.20 0.82 -10.48
N GLU A 77 -4.37 0.10 -11.60
CA GLU A 77 -4.08 -1.34 -11.67
C GLU A 77 -2.58 -1.63 -11.92
N VAL A 78 -1.83 -0.63 -12.38
CA VAL A 78 -0.41 -0.76 -12.74
C VAL A 78 0.46 -1.03 -11.50
N GLY A 79 0.06 -0.52 -10.33
CA GLY A 79 0.78 -0.72 -9.07
C GLY A 79 1.02 -2.19 -8.75
N ASN A 80 -0.03 -3.01 -8.91
CA ASN A 80 0.02 -4.46 -8.64
C ASN A 80 1.03 -5.18 -9.55
N ASP A 81 1.13 -4.76 -10.82
CA ASP A 81 2.06 -5.38 -11.76
C ASP A 81 3.51 -5.00 -11.48
N ILE A 82 3.76 -3.80 -10.93
CA ILE A 82 5.12 -3.32 -10.61
C ILE A 82 5.79 -4.17 -9.53
N GLU A 83 5.02 -4.72 -8.59
CA GLU A 83 5.53 -5.57 -7.51
C GLU A 83 6.40 -6.71 -8.06
N GLU A 84 5.96 -7.37 -9.14
CA GLU A 84 6.70 -8.46 -9.76
C GLU A 84 8.01 -8.00 -10.40
N TYR A 85 8.03 -6.83 -11.05
CA TYR A 85 9.25 -6.25 -11.60
C TYR A 85 10.27 -5.93 -10.52
N VAL A 86 9.85 -5.29 -9.43
CA VAL A 86 10.72 -4.91 -8.32
C VAL A 86 11.25 -6.14 -7.59
N LYS A 87 10.39 -7.12 -7.32
CA LYS A 87 10.78 -8.37 -6.67
C LYS A 87 11.79 -9.14 -7.51
N ARG A 88 11.56 -9.27 -8.83
CA ARG A 88 12.52 -9.91 -9.75
C ARG A 88 13.84 -9.16 -9.78
N ALA A 89 13.82 -7.83 -9.86
CA ALA A 89 15.04 -7.03 -9.83
C ALA A 89 15.86 -7.20 -8.52
N LEU A 90 15.21 -7.41 -7.37
CA LEU A 90 15.88 -7.76 -6.11
C LEU A 90 16.54 -9.15 -6.20
N LEU A 91 15.81 -10.15 -6.70
CA LEU A 91 16.32 -11.52 -6.85
C LEU A 91 17.50 -11.59 -7.83
N ASP A 92 17.42 -10.85 -8.95
CA ASP A 92 18.46 -10.82 -10.00
C ASP A 92 19.79 -10.27 -9.49
N ILE A 93 19.77 -9.40 -8.47
CA ILE A 93 20.98 -8.87 -7.83
C ILE A 93 21.40 -9.69 -6.59
N GLY A 94 20.79 -10.85 -6.38
CA GLY A 94 21.14 -11.81 -5.32
C GLY A 94 20.54 -11.51 -3.95
N TYR A 95 19.54 -10.65 -3.85
CA TYR A 95 18.87 -10.36 -2.58
C TYR A 95 17.75 -11.36 -2.33
N ARG A 96 17.56 -11.77 -1.07
CA ARG A 96 16.39 -12.54 -0.65
C ARG A 96 15.19 -11.62 -0.59
N ALA A 97 14.20 -11.82 -1.46
CA ALA A 97 12.97 -11.04 -1.51
C ALA A 97 11.73 -11.93 -1.71
N GLU A 98 10.70 -11.70 -0.91
CA GLU A 98 9.48 -12.49 -0.95
C GLU A 98 8.25 -11.68 -0.54
N ILE A 99 7.07 -12.28 -0.71
CA ILE A 99 5.83 -11.71 -0.17
C ILE A 99 5.87 -11.94 1.34
N PRO A 100 5.67 -10.90 2.18
CA PRO A 100 5.67 -11.05 3.62
C PRO A 100 4.66 -12.11 4.10
N THR A 101 5.10 -12.95 5.04
CA THR A 101 4.21 -13.87 5.75
C THR A 101 3.42 -13.12 6.81
N CYS A 102 2.12 -13.38 6.88
CA CYS A 102 1.26 -12.88 7.94
C CYS A 102 1.62 -13.53 9.29
N ARG A 103 1.13 -12.95 10.39
CA ARG A 103 1.30 -13.48 11.75
C ARG A 103 0.92 -14.95 11.89
N SER A 104 -0.10 -15.42 11.16
CA SER A 104 -0.53 -16.82 11.11
C SER A 104 0.39 -17.76 10.33
N GLY A 105 1.47 -17.24 9.73
CA GLY A 105 2.36 -17.99 8.83
C GLY A 105 1.84 -18.13 7.39
N LYS A 106 0.62 -17.66 7.11
CA LYS A 106 0.05 -17.67 5.75
C LYS A 106 0.62 -16.55 4.89
N ARG A 107 0.74 -16.79 3.58
CA ARG A 107 1.06 -15.75 2.60
C ARG A 107 -0.23 -15.20 2.01
N LYS A 108 -0.38 -13.88 1.98
CA LYS A 108 -1.49 -13.18 1.31
C LYS A 108 -0.93 -12.34 0.17
N SER A 109 -1.49 -12.49 -1.03
CA SER A 109 -1.11 -11.66 -2.19
C SER A 109 -1.50 -10.19 -2.02
N THR A 110 -2.48 -9.88 -1.17
CA THR A 110 -3.01 -8.53 -0.99
C THR A 110 -2.67 -7.95 0.39
N GLY A 111 -2.68 -6.62 0.47
CA GLY A 111 -2.47 -5.88 1.71
C GLY A 111 -1.01 -5.51 1.94
N TYR A 112 -0.79 -4.54 2.83
CA TYR A 112 0.51 -3.97 3.13
C TYR A 112 1.35 -4.87 4.06
N PRO A 113 2.68 -4.97 3.87
CA PRO A 113 3.44 -4.48 2.71
C PRO A 113 3.50 -5.49 1.56
N ASP A 114 3.90 -5.01 0.37
CA ASP A 114 4.02 -5.84 -0.83
C ASP A 114 5.18 -6.83 -0.76
N ILE A 115 6.37 -6.36 -0.38
CA ILE A 115 7.63 -7.14 -0.38
C ILE A 115 8.32 -7.04 0.98
N ILE A 116 8.88 -8.16 1.45
CA ILE A 116 9.97 -8.17 2.44
C ILE A 116 11.25 -8.62 1.75
N PHE A 117 12.35 -7.93 2.02
CA PHE A 117 13.65 -8.34 1.55
C PHE A 117 14.72 -8.14 2.62
N TYR A 118 15.80 -8.92 2.51
CA TYR A 118 16.92 -8.87 3.44
C TYR A 118 18.09 -8.21 2.74
N ASP A 119 18.65 -7.18 3.37
CA ASP A 119 19.83 -6.53 2.83
C ASP A 119 21.09 -7.39 3.01
N LYS A 120 22.22 -6.95 2.45
CA LYS A 120 23.48 -7.69 2.57
C LYS A 120 24.03 -7.83 4.00
N PHE A 121 23.40 -7.17 4.98
CA PHE A 121 23.69 -7.30 6.40
C PHE A 121 22.65 -8.14 7.13
N ASP A 122 21.81 -8.86 6.38
CA ASP A 122 20.68 -9.66 6.82
C ASP A 122 19.65 -8.88 7.64
N ARG A 123 19.53 -7.57 7.38
CA ARG A 123 18.49 -6.73 8.00
C ARG A 123 17.19 -6.84 7.18
N PRO A 124 16.04 -7.08 7.82
CA PRO A 124 14.75 -7.07 7.12
C PRO A 124 14.36 -5.66 6.71
N ASN A 125 13.72 -5.55 5.54
CA ASN A 125 13.22 -4.31 4.98
C ASN A 125 11.86 -4.57 4.34
N TYR A 126 10.85 -3.80 4.71
CA TYR A 126 9.56 -3.80 4.02
C TYR A 126 9.58 -2.77 2.90
N LEU A 127 9.12 -3.19 1.72
CA LEU A 127 9.05 -2.39 0.51
C LEU A 127 7.65 -2.41 -0.06
N GLU A 128 7.08 -1.22 -0.22
CA GLU A 128 5.80 -1.00 -0.89
C GLU A 128 6.05 -0.45 -2.31
N CYS A 129 5.32 -0.97 -3.30
CA CYS A 129 5.37 -0.52 -4.67
C CYS A 129 4.20 0.43 -4.95
N LYS A 130 4.49 1.59 -5.56
CA LYS A 130 3.48 2.56 -5.97
C LYS A 130 3.74 3.10 -7.37
N THR A 131 2.71 3.69 -7.95
CA THR A 131 2.81 4.47 -9.19
C THR A 131 2.28 5.86 -8.97
N TYR A 132 2.82 6.83 -9.72
CA TYR A 132 2.26 8.17 -9.81
C TYR A 132 2.31 8.68 -11.25
N SER A 133 1.39 9.57 -11.61
CA SER A 133 1.47 10.40 -12.82
C SER A 133 1.92 11.82 -12.45
N GLU A 134 2.36 12.62 -13.42
CA GLU A 134 2.65 14.05 -13.15
C GLU A 134 1.40 14.80 -12.69
N GLU A 135 0.25 14.47 -13.28
CA GLU A 135 -1.04 15.07 -12.97
C GLU A 135 -1.52 14.70 -11.55
N SER A 136 -1.22 13.49 -11.08
CA SER A 136 -1.67 13.02 -9.76
C SER A 136 -0.83 13.54 -8.60
N ARG A 137 0.35 14.12 -8.86
CA ARG A 137 1.31 14.50 -7.81
C ARG A 137 0.77 15.51 -6.81
N PHE A 138 -0.13 16.39 -7.24
CA PHE A 138 -0.72 17.44 -6.40
C PHE A 138 -2.18 17.14 -6.02
N THR A 139 -2.66 15.93 -6.30
CA THR A 139 -4.05 15.56 -5.99
C THR A 139 -4.18 15.09 -4.55
N THR A 140 -5.38 15.27 -3.98
CA THR A 140 -5.76 14.76 -2.66
C THR A 140 -6.15 13.28 -2.68
N PHE A 141 -5.95 12.58 -3.79
CA PHE A 141 -6.26 11.16 -3.91
C PHE A 141 -5.33 10.33 -3.00
N ARG A 142 -5.90 9.31 -2.35
CA ARG A 142 -5.17 8.38 -1.48
C ARG A 142 -4.05 7.70 -2.27
N SER A 143 -2.82 8.15 -2.02
CA SER A 143 -1.63 7.61 -2.67
C SER A 143 -0.97 6.49 -1.86
N PHE A 144 -1.32 6.38 -0.58
CA PHE A 144 -0.91 5.34 0.34
C PHE A 144 -2.06 5.03 1.29
N TYR A 145 -2.39 3.75 1.46
CA TYR A 145 -3.38 3.28 2.42
C TYR A 145 -3.13 1.82 2.71
N PHE A 146 -3.47 1.40 3.92
CA PHE A 146 -3.52 0.00 4.30
C PHE A 146 -4.64 -0.18 5.32
N SER A 147 -5.25 -1.37 5.31
CA SER A 147 -6.30 -1.72 6.26
C SER A 147 -5.69 -2.44 7.46
N PRO A 148 -6.10 -2.10 8.69
CA PRO A 148 -5.83 -2.93 9.86
C PRO A 148 -6.26 -4.39 9.62
N SER A 149 -5.50 -5.33 10.14
CA SER A 149 -5.82 -6.76 10.08
C SER A 149 -5.26 -7.47 11.31
N ASP A 150 -6.03 -8.38 11.90
CA ASP A 150 -5.56 -9.22 13.02
C ASP A 150 -4.40 -10.15 12.58
N ASP A 151 -4.38 -10.49 11.30
CA ASP A 151 -3.38 -11.34 10.66
C ASP A 151 -2.53 -10.50 9.68
N PHE A 152 -1.87 -9.50 10.27
CA PHE A 152 -1.06 -8.50 9.58
C PHE A 152 0.27 -9.09 9.08
N LYS A 153 0.81 -8.49 8.01
CA LYS A 153 2.04 -8.93 7.32
C LYS A 153 3.33 -8.37 7.94
N VAL A 154 3.24 -7.33 8.77
CA VAL A 154 4.38 -6.80 9.50
C VAL A 154 4.61 -7.65 10.74
N THR A 155 5.75 -8.32 10.79
CA THR A 155 6.12 -9.34 11.79
C THR A 155 7.55 -9.19 12.29
N LEU A 156 8.33 -8.25 11.75
CA LEU A 156 9.71 -7.97 12.12
C LEU A 156 9.94 -6.47 12.27
N ASP A 157 10.85 -6.07 13.15
CA ASP A 157 11.32 -4.69 13.23
C ASP A 157 12.20 -4.39 12.01
N ALA A 158 11.81 -3.41 11.20
CA ALA A 158 12.41 -3.19 9.90
C ALA A 158 12.32 -1.74 9.43
N HIS A 159 13.07 -1.39 8.40
CA HIS A 159 12.79 -0.19 7.63
C HIS A 159 11.50 -0.38 6.83
N HIS A 160 10.69 0.68 6.72
CA HIS A 160 9.52 0.73 5.86
C HIS A 160 9.77 1.74 4.74
N LEU A 161 9.90 1.23 3.51
CA LEU A 161 10.30 2.00 2.34
C LEU A 161 9.23 1.90 1.25
N VAL A 162 9.18 2.89 0.37
CA VAL A 162 8.33 2.89 -0.82
C VAL A 162 9.20 3.09 -2.05
N VAL A 163 9.03 2.25 -3.06
CA VAL A 163 9.49 2.54 -4.43
C VAL A 163 8.30 2.97 -5.27
N SER A 164 8.41 4.13 -5.89
CA SER A 164 7.32 4.72 -6.65
C SER A 164 7.75 5.07 -8.06
N TYR A 165 7.07 4.53 -9.08
CA TYR A 165 7.38 4.78 -10.48
C TYR A 165 6.47 5.84 -11.09
N LYS A 166 7.10 6.78 -11.80
CA LYS A 166 6.43 7.77 -12.64
C LYS A 166 5.95 7.12 -13.92
N ILE A 167 4.66 6.81 -14.03
CA ILE A 167 4.09 6.12 -15.18
C ILE A 167 3.48 7.09 -16.20
N TYR A 168 3.43 6.67 -17.45
CA TYR A 168 2.73 7.36 -18.54
C TYR A 168 2.18 6.36 -19.54
N VAL A 169 1.15 6.77 -20.29
CA VAL A 169 0.59 5.98 -21.39
C VAL A 169 1.45 6.21 -22.63
N ALA A 170 2.13 5.16 -23.10
CA ALA A 170 2.97 5.19 -24.30
C ALA A 170 2.20 4.85 -25.59
N GLY A 171 0.98 4.33 -25.46
CA GLY A 171 0.13 3.94 -26.59
C GLY A 171 -1.05 3.10 -26.11
N ARG A 172 -1.75 2.47 -27.06
CA ARG A 172 -2.85 1.54 -26.78
C ARG A 172 -2.64 0.24 -27.54
N SER A 173 -3.05 -0.86 -26.91
CA SER A 173 -3.13 -2.18 -27.55
C SER A 173 -4.51 -2.75 -27.26
N ARG A 174 -5.31 -2.95 -28.31
CA ARG A 174 -6.76 -3.24 -28.20
C ARG A 174 -7.45 -2.20 -27.32
N ASN A 175 -8.17 -2.62 -26.29
CA ASN A 175 -8.87 -1.75 -25.33
C ASN A 175 -8.00 -1.32 -24.14
N LYS A 176 -6.72 -1.70 -24.07
CA LYS A 176 -5.82 -1.42 -22.93
C LYS A 176 -4.82 -0.32 -23.25
N ASN A 177 -4.46 0.45 -22.23
CA ASN A 177 -3.36 1.39 -22.29
C ASN A 177 -2.03 0.63 -22.08
N ILE A 178 -1.00 1.07 -22.81
CA ILE A 178 0.38 0.59 -22.67
C ILE A 178 1.10 1.52 -21.71
N TYR A 179 1.36 1.07 -20.49
CA TYR A 179 2.04 1.85 -19.46
C TYR A 179 3.55 1.61 -19.50
N LYS A 180 4.30 2.71 -19.48
CA LYS A 180 5.76 2.77 -19.35
C LYS A 180 6.15 3.71 -18.21
N THR A 181 7.42 3.72 -17.82
CA THR A 181 7.94 4.60 -16.77
C THR A 181 9.02 5.56 -17.25
N LYS A 182 9.01 6.79 -16.71
CA LYS A 182 10.01 7.85 -16.97
C LYS A 182 10.97 8.09 -15.81
N GLY A 183 10.80 7.39 -14.69
CA GLY A 183 11.63 7.59 -13.51
C GLY A 183 10.99 7.01 -12.26
N TRP A 184 11.73 7.07 -11.16
CA TRP A 184 11.32 6.49 -9.88
C TRP A 184 11.73 7.38 -8.70
N LYS A 185 11.08 7.16 -7.56
CA LYS A 185 11.41 7.72 -6.25
C LYS A 185 11.51 6.60 -5.24
N ILE A 186 12.45 6.74 -4.31
CA ILE A 186 12.56 5.87 -3.12
C ILE A 186 12.29 6.76 -1.91
N LEU A 187 11.35 6.34 -1.08
CA LEU A 187 10.89 7.08 0.09
C LEU A 187 11.09 6.21 1.32
N SER A 188 11.41 6.85 2.44
CA SER A 188 11.24 6.26 3.77
C SER A 188 9.95 6.83 4.35
N ILE A 189 9.12 5.98 4.94
CA ILE A 189 7.77 6.37 5.44
C ILE A 189 7.66 6.32 6.96
N GLU A 190 8.79 6.29 7.67
CA GLU A 190 8.86 6.27 9.13
C GLU A 190 8.17 7.46 9.79
N ASN A 191 8.23 8.62 9.13
CA ASN A 191 7.60 9.88 9.58
C ASN A 191 6.33 10.23 8.80
N LEU A 192 5.75 9.28 8.04
CA LEU A 192 4.53 9.53 7.29
C LEU A 192 3.37 9.76 8.26
N LEU A 193 2.60 10.83 8.04
CA LEU A 193 1.36 11.08 8.75
C LEU A 193 0.21 10.45 7.99
N CYS A 194 -0.67 9.75 8.71
CA CYS A 194 -1.79 9.01 8.15
C CYS A 194 -3.10 9.51 8.75
N ASP A 195 -4.14 9.55 7.93
CA ASP A 195 -5.50 9.84 8.37
C ASP A 195 -6.30 8.54 8.48
N VAL A 196 -7.13 8.42 9.50
CA VAL A 196 -8.12 7.35 9.63
C VAL A 196 -9.38 7.78 8.88
N LYS A 197 -9.73 7.02 7.85
CA LYS A 197 -11.01 7.19 7.15
C LYS A 197 -11.93 6.04 7.52
N HIS A 198 -13.05 6.37 8.16
CA HIS A 198 -14.11 5.42 8.44
C HIS A 198 -14.93 5.15 7.16
N GLU A 199 -15.26 3.89 6.94
CA GLU A 199 -16.23 3.47 5.92
C GLU A 199 -17.36 2.74 6.62
N PHE A 200 -18.60 3.13 6.33
CA PHE A 200 -19.79 2.37 6.72
C PHE A 200 -20.07 1.34 5.62
N ASN A 201 -20.12 0.08 5.99
CA ASN A 201 -20.49 -0.99 5.07
C ASN A 201 -21.65 -1.82 5.61
N SER A 202 -22.34 -2.48 4.69
CA SER A 202 -23.31 -3.53 4.98
C SER A 202 -23.00 -4.75 4.10
N ASP A 203 -23.73 -5.84 4.29
CA ASP A 203 -23.65 -7.04 3.46
C ASP A 203 -24.98 -7.28 2.74
N ASN A 204 -24.97 -8.17 1.75
CA ASN A 204 -26.15 -8.47 0.95
C ASN A 204 -27.30 -9.00 1.81
N LEU A 205 -27.01 -9.76 2.87
CA LEU A 205 -28.05 -10.32 3.75
C LEU A 205 -28.83 -9.20 4.44
N ARG A 206 -28.13 -8.19 4.98
CA ARG A 206 -28.75 -7.02 5.61
C ARG A 206 -29.43 -6.11 4.60
N LEU A 207 -28.83 -5.89 3.43
CA LEU A 207 -29.36 -4.96 2.43
C LEU A 207 -30.67 -5.46 1.80
N TYR A 208 -30.79 -6.77 1.59
CA TYR A 208 -31.95 -7.41 0.96
C TYR A 208 -32.87 -8.12 1.97
N SER A 209 -32.86 -7.72 3.24
CA SER A 209 -33.80 -8.25 4.22
C SER A 209 -35.24 -7.85 3.87
N GLU A 210 -36.20 -8.71 4.20
CA GLU A 210 -37.63 -8.46 3.92
C GLU A 210 -38.11 -7.11 4.48
N GLU A 211 -37.57 -6.69 5.62
CA GLU A 211 -37.90 -5.41 6.26
C GLU A 211 -37.48 -4.18 5.44
N LEU A 212 -36.46 -4.28 4.59
CA LEU A 212 -35.96 -3.17 3.77
C LEU A 212 -36.49 -3.20 2.32
N VAL A 213 -37.03 -4.33 1.86
CA VAL A 213 -37.56 -4.47 0.49
C VAL A 213 -38.92 -3.79 0.39
N LEU A 214 -38.97 -2.69 -0.37
CA LEU A 214 -40.23 -1.96 -0.62
C LEU A 214 -41.03 -2.52 -1.79
N ALA A 215 -40.37 -3.16 -2.76
CA ALA A 215 -40.97 -3.82 -3.92
C ALA A 215 -39.95 -4.76 -4.58
N GLU A 216 -40.43 -5.85 -5.19
CA GLU A 216 -39.64 -6.75 -6.02
C GLU A 216 -40.44 -7.20 -7.25
N GLY A 217 -39.77 -7.67 -8.30
CA GLY A 217 -40.44 -8.13 -9.53
C GLY A 217 -39.54 -9.03 -10.37
N SER A 218 -40.16 -9.87 -11.20
CA SER A 218 -39.49 -10.73 -12.17
C SER A 218 -39.66 -10.17 -13.60
N LEU A 219 -38.62 -10.30 -14.43
CA LEU A 219 -38.66 -9.99 -15.86
C LEU A 219 -38.74 -11.26 -16.70
#